data_AF-A0A015TT52-F1
#
_entry.id   AF-A0A015TT52-F1
#
_cell.length_a   1.000
_cell.length_b   1.000
_cell.length_c   1.000
_cell.angle_alpha   90.00
_cell.angle_beta   90.00
_cell.angle_gamma   90.00
#
_symmetry.space_group_name_H-M   'P 1'
#
loop_
_entity.id
_entity.type
_entity.pdbx_description
1 polymer ?
#
loop_
_entity_poly.entity_id
_entity_poly.type
_entity_poly.pdbx_seq_one_letter_code
_entity_poly.pdbx_strand_id
1 'polypeptide(L)'
;MLKVTDECTACGACLSICPKSCISFKSNEEGFLYPHIDIEKCVDCDLCSKVCFLNDHITPTFRENDISYYAAKAIERCNLSSSGGIFPLLAESVLKNDGVVIGAAWDDKFNVKHILIKSKSEL
;
A
#
# COMPACT_ATOMS: atom_id res chain seq x y z
N MET A 1 8.73 14.94 -16.58
CA MET A 1 7.70 13.95 -16.99
C MET A 1 7.94 12.67 -16.19
N LEU A 2 6.88 12.01 -15.71
CA LEU A 2 7.00 10.78 -14.90
C LEU A 2 7.76 9.70 -15.68
N LYS A 3 8.89 9.26 -15.14
CA LYS A 3 9.62 8.08 -15.64
C LYS A 3 9.10 6.86 -14.88
N VAL A 4 8.43 5.97 -15.59
CA VAL A 4 7.91 4.72 -15.02
C VAL A 4 9.00 3.67 -15.16
N THR A 5 9.41 3.06 -14.04
CA THR A 5 10.39 1.98 -13.97
C THR A 5 9.72 0.69 -13.48
N ASP A 6 10.43 -0.43 -13.59
CA ASP A 6 9.97 -1.73 -13.06
C ASP A 6 9.85 -1.74 -11.53
N GLU A 7 10.36 -0.71 -10.85
CA GLU A 7 10.23 -0.51 -9.40
C GLU A 7 8.88 0.10 -9.00
N CYS A 8 8.04 0.48 -9.97
CA CYS A 8 6.72 1.06 -9.70
C CYS A 8 5.85 0.13 -8.86
N THR A 9 5.40 0.60 -7.70
CA THR A 9 4.56 -0.18 -6.77
C THR A 9 3.05 0.05 -6.95
N ALA A 10 2.65 0.72 -8.04
CA ALA A 10 1.26 1.08 -8.31
C ALA A 10 0.54 1.84 -7.16
N CYS A 11 1.26 2.63 -6.36
CA CYS A 11 0.72 3.28 -5.15
C CYS A 11 -0.39 4.32 -5.40
N GLY A 12 -0.59 4.77 -6.65
CA GLY A 12 -1.65 5.72 -7.01
C GLY A 12 -1.36 7.19 -6.69
N ALA A 13 -0.19 7.53 -6.15
CA ALA A 13 0.15 8.93 -5.83
C ALA A 13 0.12 9.85 -7.07
N CYS A 14 0.67 9.38 -8.20
CA CYS A 14 0.66 10.11 -9.47
C CYS A 14 -0.76 10.32 -10.02
N LEU A 15 -1.64 9.33 -9.87
CA LEU A 15 -3.06 9.41 -10.23
C LEU A 15 -3.76 10.49 -9.41
N SER A 16 -3.58 10.45 -8.08
CA SER A 16 -4.22 11.37 -7.14
C SER A 16 -3.79 12.84 -7.32
N ILE A 17 -2.49 13.09 -7.54
CA ILE A 17 -1.96 14.45 -7.66
C ILE A 17 -2.27 15.11 -9.01
N CYS A 18 -2.66 14.34 -10.03
CA CYS A 18 -2.82 14.84 -11.39
C CYS A 18 -4.05 15.76 -11.51
N PRO A 19 -3.89 17.08 -11.76
CA PRO A 19 -5.01 18.02 -11.80
C PRO A 19 -5.89 17.88 -13.05
N LYS A 20 -5.42 17.15 -14.06
CA LYS A 20 -6.15 16.85 -15.30
C LYS A 20 -6.72 15.45 -15.34
N SER A 21 -6.48 14.65 -14.30
CA SER A 21 -6.89 13.24 -14.24
C SER A 21 -6.51 12.47 -15.51
N CYS A 22 -5.34 12.77 -16.08
CA CYS A 22 -4.88 12.19 -17.34
C CYS A 22 -4.08 10.89 -17.15
N ILE A 23 -3.95 10.41 -15.91
CA ILE A 23 -3.22 9.18 -15.59
C ILE A 23 -4.23 8.07 -15.30
N SER A 24 -3.96 6.86 -15.77
CA SER A 24 -4.74 5.65 -15.51
C SER A 24 -3.80 4.48 -15.25
N PHE A 25 -4.26 3.38 -14.64
CA PHE A 25 -3.43 2.17 -14.53
C PHE A 25 -3.76 1.18 -15.64
N LYS A 26 -2.73 0.59 -16.24
CA LYS A 26 -2.84 -0.52 -17.19
C LYS A 26 -1.96 -1.68 -16.72
N SER A 27 -2.48 -2.90 -16.83
CA SER A 27 -1.70 -4.10 -16.54
C SER A 27 -0.73 -4.40 -17.67
N ASN A 28 0.48 -4.84 -17.34
CA ASN A 28 1.37 -5.52 -18.29
C ASN A 28 0.91 -6.99 -18.49
N GLU A 29 1.67 -7.77 -19.27
CA GLU A 29 1.37 -9.18 -19.56
C GLU A 29 1.37 -10.06 -18.31
N GLU A 30 2.12 -9.68 -17.28
CA GLU A 30 2.21 -10.37 -16.00
C GLU A 30 1.13 -9.92 -14.99
N GLY A 31 0.29 -8.94 -15.35
CA GLY A 31 -0.77 -8.39 -14.51
C GLY A 31 -0.35 -7.25 -13.58
N PHE A 32 0.92 -6.84 -13.59
CA PHE A 32 1.39 -5.69 -12.80
C PHE A 32 0.87 -4.38 -13.38
N LEU A 33 0.38 -3.50 -12.50
CA LEU A 33 -0.23 -2.23 -12.88
C LEU A 33 0.83 -1.13 -13.02
N TYR A 34 0.83 -0.45 -14.17
CA TYR A 34 1.70 0.70 -14.44
C TYR A 34 0.89 1.92 -14.87
N PRO A 35 1.32 3.13 -14.46
CA PRO A 35 0.62 4.35 -14.85
C PRO A 35 0.80 4.63 -16.35
N HIS A 36 -0.32 4.90 -17.02
CA HIS A 36 -0.42 5.28 -18.41
C HIS A 36 -0.96 6.71 -18.50
N ILE A 37 -0.21 7.61 -19.15
CA ILE A 37 -0.53 9.03 -19.28
C ILE A 37 -1.19 9.29 -20.64
N ASP A 38 -2.37 9.89 -20.62
CA ASP A 38 -3.02 10.47 -21.79
C ASP A 38 -2.35 11.83 -22.11
N ILE A 39 -1.45 11.81 -23.10
CA ILE A 39 -0.60 12.95 -23.46
C ILE A 39 -1.44 14.14 -23.97
N GLU A 40 -2.56 13.88 -24.65
CA GLU A 40 -3.45 14.93 -25.17
C GLU A 40 -4.10 15.77 -24.05
N LYS A 41 -4.26 15.18 -22.85
CA LYS A 41 -4.78 15.86 -21.66
C LYS A 41 -3.69 16.36 -20.72
N CYS A 42 -2.45 15.91 -20.92
CA CYS A 42 -1.33 16.32 -20.08
C CYS A 42 -1.00 17.80 -20.33
N VAL A 43 -0.69 18.52 -19.25
CA VAL A 43 -0.27 19.93 -19.31
C VAL A 43 1.16 20.12 -18.82
N ASP A 44 1.93 19.04 -18.78
CA ASP A 44 3.36 19.02 -18.41
C ASP A 44 3.71 19.74 -17.10
N CYS A 45 2.80 19.70 -16.13
CA CYS A 45 2.98 20.32 -14.80
C CYS A 45 4.02 19.61 -13.90
N ASP A 46 4.45 18.41 -14.29
CA ASP A 46 5.45 17.57 -13.62
C ASP A 46 5.12 17.11 -12.17
N LEU A 47 3.90 17.37 -11.69
CA LEU A 47 3.47 16.98 -10.34
C LEU A 47 3.54 15.47 -10.08
N CYS A 48 3.20 14.66 -11.09
CA CYS A 48 3.29 13.20 -11.00
C CYS A 48 4.73 12.70 -10.77
N SER A 49 5.72 13.38 -11.34
CA SER A 49 7.14 13.09 -11.11
C SER A 49 7.56 13.50 -9.69
N LYS A 50 7.14 14.70 -9.26
CA LYS A 50 7.51 15.25 -7.94
C LYS A 50 6.95 14.46 -6.76
N VAL A 51 5.77 13.86 -6.90
CA VAL A 51 5.14 13.06 -5.83
C VAL A 51 5.67 11.61 -5.78
N CYS A 52 6.37 11.16 -6.82
CA CYS A 52 6.84 9.77 -6.89
C CYS A 52 8.03 9.58 -5.94
N PHE A 53 7.87 8.72 -4.94
CA PHE A 53 8.92 8.45 -3.95
C PHE A 53 10.11 7.64 -4.51
N LEU A 54 9.95 7.03 -5.68
CA LEU A 54 11.03 6.34 -6.39
C LEU A 54 11.96 7.30 -7.14
N ASN A 55 11.56 8.58 -7.30
CA ASN A 55 12.43 9.56 -7.91
C ASN A 55 13.41 10.10 -6.87
N ASP A 56 14.68 10.24 -7.28
CA ASP A 56 15.86 10.63 -6.48
C ASP A 56 15.73 11.95 -5.68
N HIS A 57 14.62 12.68 -5.87
CA HIS A 57 14.33 13.93 -5.18
C HIS A 57 13.85 13.76 -3.73
N ILE A 58 13.49 12.55 -3.32
CA ILE A 58 13.16 12.25 -1.92
C ILE A 58 14.37 11.57 -1.28
N THR A 59 15.44 12.33 -1.07
CA THR A 59 16.48 11.89 -0.14
C THR A 59 15.88 12.01 1.26
N PRO A 60 15.73 10.92 2.02
CA PRO A 60 15.25 11.03 3.38
C PRO A 60 16.25 11.89 4.15
N THR A 61 15.83 13.07 4.65
CA THR A 61 16.70 13.97 5.44
C THR A 61 16.98 13.44 6.84
N PHE A 62 16.79 12.13 7.07
CA PHE A 62 16.93 11.53 8.37
C PHE A 62 18.41 11.39 8.70
N ARG A 63 18.83 12.00 9.81
CA ARG A 63 20.09 11.67 10.45
C ARG A 63 19.93 10.28 11.04
N GLU A 64 20.82 9.35 10.71
CA GLU A 64 20.78 7.93 11.12
C GLU A 64 20.58 7.71 12.64
N ASN A 65 20.87 8.73 13.47
CA ASN A 65 20.91 8.61 14.93
C ASN A 65 19.65 9.13 15.67
N ASP A 66 18.64 9.67 14.97
CA ASP A 66 17.46 10.28 15.63
C ASP A 66 16.18 9.43 15.57
N ILE A 67 16.23 8.22 15.00
CA ILE A 67 15.04 7.37 14.85
C ILE A 67 15.00 6.31 15.96
N SER A 68 14.15 6.55 16.96
CA SER A 68 13.69 5.49 17.85
C SER A 68 12.49 4.78 17.21
N TYR A 69 12.62 3.49 16.92
CA TYR A 69 11.52 2.66 16.45
C TYR A 69 11.33 1.44 17.35
N TYR A 70 10.09 0.95 17.40
CA TYR A 70 9.75 -0.30 18.07
C TYR A 70 9.29 -1.31 17.03
N ALA A 71 9.76 -2.54 17.17
CA ALA A 71 9.34 -3.66 16.35
C ALA A 71 8.81 -4.78 17.26
N ALA A 72 7.77 -5.47 16.80
CA ALA A 72 7.19 -6.60 17.50
C ALA A 72 6.91 -7.74 16.51
N LYS A 73 7.12 -8.98 16.97
CA LYS A 73 6.75 -10.20 16.26
C LYS A 73 6.16 -11.20 17.24
N ALA A 74 5.18 -11.98 16.80
CA ALA A 74 4.65 -13.09 17.58
C ALA A 74 5.65 -14.25 17.61
N ILE A 75 5.93 -14.82 18.78
CA ILE A 75 6.93 -15.89 18.93
C ILE A 75 6.53 -17.14 18.13
N GLU A 76 5.28 -17.58 18.26
CA GLU A 76 4.81 -18.85 17.68
C GLU A 76 4.17 -18.71 16.28
N ARG A 77 3.78 -17.49 15.90
CA ARG A 77 3.03 -17.21 14.66
C ARG A 77 3.81 -16.38 13.64
N CYS A 78 5.09 -16.12 13.88
CA CYS A 78 5.89 -15.21 13.05
C CYS A 78 5.91 -15.61 11.57
N ASN A 79 5.99 -16.91 11.28
CA ASN A 79 6.13 -17.43 9.93
C ASN A 79 4.79 -17.64 9.21
N LEU A 80 3.66 -17.35 9.87
CA LEU A 80 2.32 -17.57 9.32
C LEU A 80 1.67 -16.28 8.79
N SER A 81 2.31 -15.12 8.97
CA SER A 81 1.74 -13.82 8.60
C SER A 81 2.84 -12.84 8.20
N SER A 82 2.59 -12.05 7.16
CA SER A 82 3.49 -11.00 6.68
C SER A 82 3.82 -9.94 7.73
N SER A 83 2.97 -9.77 8.75
CA SER A 83 3.21 -8.85 9.87
C SER A 83 4.08 -9.46 10.98
N GLY A 84 4.76 -10.59 10.73
CA GLY A 84 5.44 -11.35 11.77
C GLY A 84 4.47 -11.87 12.85
N GLY A 85 3.20 -12.09 12.49
CA GLY A 85 2.16 -12.60 13.40
C GLY A 85 1.61 -11.62 14.42
N ILE A 86 2.01 -10.34 14.40
CA ILE A 86 1.51 -9.35 15.38
C ILE A 86 0.04 -8.96 15.15
N PHE A 87 -0.39 -8.84 13.90
CA PHE A 87 -1.76 -8.47 13.55
C PHE A 87 -2.82 -9.37 14.20
N PRO A 88 -2.78 -10.71 14.08
CA PRO A 88 -3.79 -11.56 14.70
C PRO A 88 -3.80 -11.45 16.23
N LEU A 89 -2.66 -11.23 16.90
CA LEU A 89 -2.63 -11.02 18.35
C LEU A 89 -3.36 -9.73 18.76
N LEU A 90 -3.15 -8.64 18.01
CA LEU A 90 -3.84 -7.38 18.24
C LEU A 90 -5.35 -7.50 17.92
N ALA A 91 -5.69 -8.14 16.81
CA ALA A 91 -7.07 -8.38 16.41
C ALA A 91 -7.84 -9.22 17.45
N GLU A 92 -7.24 -10.31 17.94
CA GLU A 92 -7.82 -11.12 19.02
C GLU A 92 -8.05 -10.29 20.30
N SER A 93 -7.13 -9.38 20.65
CA SER A 93 -7.28 -8.48 21.79
C SER A 93 -8.46 -7.51 21.61
N VAL A 94 -8.60 -6.91 20.42
CA VAL A 94 -9.72 -6.00 20.11
C VAL A 94 -11.06 -6.74 20.20
N LEU A 95 -11.16 -7.92 19.60
CA LEU A 95 -12.38 -8.75 19.60
C LEU A 95 -12.75 -9.22 21.01
N LYS A 96 -11.77 -9.53 21.86
CA LYS A 96 -11.99 -9.91 23.27
C LYS A 96 -12.59 -8.76 24.10
N ASN A 97 -12.38 -7.52 23.69
CA ASN A 97 -12.93 -6.32 24.35
C ASN A 97 -14.18 -5.80 23.63
N ASP A 98 -14.97 -6.69 23.01
CA ASP A 98 -16.19 -6.39 22.25
C ASP A 98 -15.99 -5.35 21.12
N GLY A 99 -14.74 -5.20 20.67
CA GLY A 99 -14.36 -4.33 19.57
C GLY A 99 -14.63 -4.96 18.21
N VAL A 100 -14.37 -4.17 17.17
CA VAL A 100 -14.55 -4.57 15.77
C VAL A 100 -13.21 -4.47 15.05
N VAL A 101 -12.87 -5.47 14.25
CA VAL A 101 -11.64 -5.46 13.43
C VAL A 101 -12.03 -5.31 11.97
N ILE A 102 -11.42 -4.33 11.29
CA ILE A 102 -11.57 -4.10 9.85
C ILE A 102 -10.26 -4.51 9.19
N GLY A 103 -10.35 -5.42 8.21
CA GLY A 103 -9.20 -5.98 7.52
C GLY A 103 -9.42 -6.09 6.02
N ALA A 104 -8.48 -6.75 5.34
CA ALA A 104 -8.61 -7.14 3.95
C ALA A 104 -8.46 -8.66 3.85
N ALA A 105 -9.36 -9.32 3.13
CA ALA A 105 -9.36 -10.76 2.92
C ALA A 105 -9.66 -11.09 1.46
N TRP A 106 -9.22 -12.28 1.04
CA TRP A 106 -9.54 -12.82 -0.27
C TRP A 106 -10.94 -13.44 -0.25
N ASP A 107 -11.71 -13.21 -1.31
CA ASP A 107 -12.90 -14.03 -1.59
C ASP A 107 -12.55 -15.31 -2.37
N ASP A 108 -13.54 -16.17 -2.60
CA ASP A 108 -13.38 -17.44 -3.34
C ASP A 108 -12.85 -17.29 -4.77
N LYS A 109 -12.88 -16.06 -5.30
CA LYS A 109 -12.41 -15.71 -6.64
C LYS A 109 -11.07 -14.96 -6.60
N PHE A 110 -10.37 -14.97 -5.46
CA PHE A 110 -9.12 -14.24 -5.24
C PHE A 110 -9.22 -12.72 -5.48
N ASN A 111 -10.39 -12.12 -5.22
CA ASN A 111 -10.50 -10.66 -5.14
C ASN A 111 -10.27 -10.20 -3.70
N VAL A 112 -9.50 -9.12 -3.52
CA VAL A 112 -9.34 -8.52 -2.21
C VAL A 112 -10.60 -7.74 -1.85
N LYS A 113 -11.13 -7.95 -0.65
CA LYS A 113 -12.27 -7.22 -0.10
C LYS A 113 -11.96 -6.74 1.30
N HIS A 114 -12.44 -5.55 1.62
CA HIS A 114 -12.49 -5.14 3.01
C HIS A 114 -13.56 -5.96 3.73
N ILE A 115 -13.18 -6.52 4.87
CA ILE A 115 -14.07 -7.28 5.75
C ILE A 115 -14.13 -6.63 7.12
N LEU A 116 -15.25 -6.84 7.80
CA LEU A 116 -15.48 -6.42 9.17
C LEU A 116 -15.87 -7.66 9.95
N ILE A 117 -15.14 -7.91 11.05
CA ILE A 117 -15.38 -9.07 11.90
C ILE A 117 -15.67 -8.63 13.34
N LYS A 118 -16.52 -9.39 14.02
CA LYS A 118 -16.90 -9.15 15.43
C LYS A 118 -16.63 -10.34 16.33
N SER A 119 -16.21 -11.47 15.76
CA SER A 119 -15.87 -12.68 16.52
C SER A 119 -14.54 -13.27 16.07
N LYS A 120 -13.90 -13.99 17.00
CA LYS A 120 -12.62 -14.68 16.73
C LYS A 120 -12.74 -15.79 15.67
N SER A 121 -13.93 -16.37 15.49
CA SER A 121 -14.16 -17.39 14.45
C SER A 121 -14.13 -16.84 13.02
N GLU A 122 -14.21 -15.52 12.87
CA GLU A 122 -14.15 -14.84 11.57
C GLU A 122 -12.75 -14.30 11.23
N LEU A 123 -11.79 -14.39 12.16
CA LEU A 123 -10.40 -13.94 11.99
C LEU A 123 -9.53 -15.03 11.36
#